data_AF-A0A966PMC3-F1
#
_entry.id   AF-A0A966PMC3-F1
#
_cell.length_a   1.000
_cell.length_b   1.000
_cell.length_c   1.000
_cell.angle_alpha   90.00
_cell.angle_beta   90.00
_cell.angle_gamma   90.00
#
_symmetry.space_group_name_H-M   'P 1'
#
loop_
_entity.id
_entity.type
_entity.pdbx_description
1 polymer ?
#
loop_
_entity_poly.entity_id
_entity_poly.type
_entity_poly.pdbx_seq_one_letter_code
_entity_poly.pdbx_strand_id
1 'polypeptide(L)'
;RSNGRERIAETLRVAGDGSSFDEKSVESLLHGEAGEPDLVVVLGAPNRLPPSLVWELAYSELVFIPVHWSDLDATILSEAFDVFFGRERRFGGVDE
;
A
#
# COMPACT_ATOMS: atom_id res chain seq x y z
N ARG A 1 14.00 -9.79 0.04
CA ARG A 1 12.58 -9.66 -0.32
C ARG A 1 11.81 -9.66 1.00
N SER A 2 11.36 -8.52 1.49
CA SER A 2 10.55 -8.47 2.72
C SER A 2 9.15 -8.99 2.41
N ASN A 3 8.77 -10.08 3.06
CA ASN A 3 7.40 -10.59 3.03
C ASN A 3 6.54 -9.68 3.91
N GLY A 4 5.49 -9.07 3.35
CA GLY A 4 4.62 -8.14 4.09
C GLY A 4 3.95 -8.80 5.30
N ARG A 5 3.68 -10.11 5.23
CA ARG A 5 3.14 -10.88 6.36
C ARG A 5 4.13 -11.00 7.51
N GLU A 6 5.40 -11.25 7.21
CA GLU A 6 6.46 -11.30 8.23
C GLU A 6 6.65 -9.93 8.88
N ARG A 7 6.61 -8.86 8.09
CA ARG A 7 6.70 -7.49 8.62
C ARG A 7 5.55 -7.16 9.57
N ILE A 8 4.32 -7.51 9.21
CA ILE A 8 3.15 -7.34 10.10
C ILE A 8 3.30 -8.19 11.36
N ALA A 9 3.65 -9.47 11.23
CA ALA A 9 3.79 -10.37 12.37
C ALA A 9 4.85 -9.86 13.36
N GLU A 10 5.99 -9.40 12.87
CA GLU A 10 7.04 -8.83 13.72
C GLU A 10 6.57 -7.51 14.36
N THR A 11 5.86 -6.67 13.63
CA THR A 11 5.32 -5.41 14.17
C THR A 11 4.32 -5.67 15.30
N LEU A 12 3.40 -6.62 15.11
CA LEU A 12 2.43 -7.00 16.16
C LEU A 12 3.12 -7.60 17.39
N ARG A 13 4.21 -8.35 17.19
CA ARG A 13 5.02 -8.89 18.30
C ARG A 13 5.65 -7.78 19.13
N VAL A 14 6.17 -6.74 18.47
CA VAL A 14 6.76 -5.55 19.11
C VAL A 14 5.68 -4.72 19.80
N ALA A 15 4.54 -4.48 19.13
CA ALA A 15 3.43 -3.70 19.69
C ALA A 15 2.77 -4.38 20.90
N GLY A 16 2.74 -5.71 20.92
CA GLY A 16 2.15 -6.52 21.99
C GLY A 16 3.06 -6.82 23.17
N ASP A 17 4.32 -6.34 23.20
CA ASP A 17 5.25 -6.59 24.30
C ASP A 17 4.87 -5.75 25.54
N GLY A 18 3.91 -6.25 26.31
CA GLY A 18 3.52 -5.73 27.63
C GLY A 18 2.53 -4.56 27.63
N SER A 19 1.98 -4.17 26.47
CA SER A 19 1.07 -3.02 26.32
C SER A 19 -0.13 -3.34 25.42
N SER A 20 -1.26 -2.67 25.64
CA SER A 20 -2.33 -2.59 24.63
C SER A 20 -1.86 -1.72 23.47
N PHE A 21 -2.13 -2.13 22.24
CA PHE A 21 -1.87 -1.35 21.02
C PHE A 21 -3.18 -1.09 20.27
N ASP A 22 -3.17 -0.07 19.43
CA ASP A 22 -4.25 0.28 18.50
C ASP A 22 -3.73 0.35 17.06
N GLU A 23 -4.63 0.65 16.13
CA GLU A 23 -4.33 0.75 14.69
C GLU A 23 -3.22 1.76 14.41
N LYS A 24 -3.29 2.95 15.04
CA LYS A 24 -2.31 4.02 14.86
C LYS A 24 -0.91 3.64 15.33
N SER A 25 -0.82 2.91 16.44
CA SER A 25 0.45 2.42 16.97
C SER A 25 1.10 1.42 16.00
N VAL A 26 0.29 0.54 15.38
CA VAL A 26 0.77 -0.43 14.38
C VAL A 26 1.20 0.27 13.09
N GLU A 27 0.39 1.22 12.59
CA GLU A 27 0.68 2.01 11.39
C GLU A 27 2.01 2.77 11.54
N SER A 28 2.21 3.45 12.67
CA SER A 28 3.45 4.18 12.95
C SER A 28 4.69 3.28 12.97
N LEU A 29 4.56 2.02 13.41
CA LEU A 29 5.66 1.05 13.41
C LEU A 29 5.94 0.48 12.01
N LEU A 30 4.91 0.38 11.15
CA LEU A 30 5.04 -0.16 9.80
C LEU A 30 5.63 0.85 8.80
N HIS A 31 5.24 2.12 8.90
CA HIS A 31 5.55 3.14 7.87
C HIS A 31 6.45 4.28 8.39
N GLY A 32 6.59 4.43 9.70
CA GLY A 32 7.33 5.54 10.30
C GLY A 32 6.73 6.89 9.88
N GLU A 33 7.60 7.87 9.63
CA GLU A 33 7.19 9.22 9.23
C GLU A 33 6.64 9.33 7.80
N ALA A 34 6.82 8.29 6.97
CA ALA A 34 6.35 8.30 5.58
C ALA A 34 4.82 8.13 5.45
N GLY A 35 4.18 7.51 6.45
CA GLY A 35 2.75 7.23 6.45
C GLY A 35 2.32 6.16 5.44
N GLU A 36 1.02 5.86 5.42
CA GLU A 36 0.43 4.96 4.41
C GLU A 36 0.44 5.60 3.01
N PRO A 37 0.77 4.83 1.96
CA PRO A 37 0.73 5.34 0.60
C PRO A 37 -0.73 5.57 0.14
N ASP A 38 -0.93 6.64 -0.63
CA ASP A 38 -2.23 6.86 -1.29
C ASP A 38 -2.35 6.13 -2.62
N LEU A 39 -1.23 5.97 -3.32
CA LEU A 39 -1.12 5.32 -4.63
C LEU A 39 0.03 4.32 -4.62
N VAL A 40 -0.27 3.10 -5.07
CA VAL A 40 0.72 2.05 -5.31
C VAL A 40 0.65 1.66 -6.79
N VAL A 41 1.74 1.96 -7.50
CA VAL A 41 1.93 1.56 -8.90
C VAL A 41 2.55 0.16 -8.93
N VAL A 42 1.84 -0.80 -9.54
CA VAL A 42 2.29 -2.18 -9.67
C VAL A 42 2.64 -2.46 -11.13
N LEU A 43 3.92 -2.68 -11.40
CA LEU A 43 4.37 -3.03 -12.74
C LEU A 43 4.21 -4.53 -13.01
N GLY A 44 3.77 -4.86 -14.22
CA GLY A 44 3.55 -6.22 -14.69
C GLY A 44 2.07 -6.61 -14.77
N ALA A 45 1.82 -7.92 -14.92
CA ALA A 45 0.46 -8.41 -15.10
C ALA A 45 -0.40 -8.20 -13.83
N PRO A 46 -1.68 -7.79 -13.97
CA PRO A 46 -2.60 -7.58 -12.84
C PRO A 46 -3.17 -8.90 -12.30
N ASN A 47 -2.32 -9.90 -12.09
CA ASN A 47 -2.73 -11.22 -11.63
C ASN A 47 -2.43 -11.48 -10.14
N ARG A 48 -1.67 -10.59 -9.49
CA ARG A 48 -1.26 -10.77 -8.11
C ARG A 48 -0.95 -9.45 -7.42
N LEU A 49 -1.42 -9.32 -6.17
CA LEU A 49 -1.04 -8.22 -5.28
C LEU A 49 0.45 -8.30 -4.89
N PRO A 50 1.11 -7.15 -4.66
CA PRO A 50 2.48 -7.12 -4.15
C PRO A 50 2.58 -7.88 -2.81
N PRO A 51 3.43 -8.91 -2.68
CA PRO A 51 3.55 -9.66 -1.44
C PRO A 51 4.24 -8.86 -0.31
N SER A 52 4.84 -7.71 -0.63
CA SER A 52 5.58 -6.85 0.29
C SER A 52 4.74 -5.76 0.94
N LEU A 53 3.48 -5.58 0.51
CA LEU A 53 2.55 -4.56 1.01
C LEU A 53 1.25 -5.29 1.32
N VAL A 54 0.80 -5.23 2.57
CA VAL A 54 -0.40 -5.98 3.00
C VAL A 54 -1.30 -5.05 3.80
N TRP A 55 -0.73 -4.35 4.78
CA TRP A 55 -1.44 -3.34 5.55
C TRP A 55 -1.67 -2.08 4.72
N GLU A 56 -0.62 -1.63 4.04
CA GLU A 56 -0.60 -0.43 3.19
C GLU A 56 -1.66 -0.48 2.08
N LEU A 57 -2.04 -1.68 1.65
CA LEU A 57 -2.97 -1.87 0.54
C LEU A 57 -4.43 -1.66 0.92
N ALA A 58 -4.75 -1.49 2.21
CA ALA A 58 -6.14 -1.39 2.67
C ALA A 58 -6.86 -0.16 2.10
N TYR A 59 -6.15 0.98 2.03
CA TYR A 59 -6.71 2.25 1.56
C TYR A 59 -5.91 2.90 0.43
N SER A 60 -4.85 2.24 -0.04
CA SER A 60 -4.12 2.63 -1.25
C SER A 60 -4.95 2.36 -2.50
N GLU A 61 -4.87 3.26 -3.46
CA GLU A 61 -5.26 2.96 -4.83
C GLU A 61 -4.18 2.11 -5.52
N LEU A 62 -4.61 1.02 -6.14
CA LEU A 62 -3.72 0.13 -6.87
C LEU A 62 -3.87 0.38 -8.38
N VAL A 63 -2.79 0.86 -9.01
CA VAL A 63 -2.74 1.04 -10.46
C VAL A 63 -1.75 0.04 -11.04
N PHE A 64 -2.27 -0.91 -11.81
CA PHE A 64 -1.46 -1.91 -12.50
C PHE A 64 -1.08 -1.41 -13.88
N ILE A 65 0.22 -1.44 -14.19
CA ILE A 65 0.75 -1.05 -15.50
C ILE A 65 1.46 -2.26 -16.10
N PRO A 66 1.02 -2.80 -17.25
CA PRO A 66 1.57 -4.02 -17.83
C PRO A 66 2.90 -3.78 -18.58
N VAL A 67 3.84 -3.06 -17.96
CA VAL A 67 5.19 -2.78 -18.48
C VAL A 67 6.26 -3.35 -17.56
N HIS A 68 7.46 -3.54 -18.09
CA HIS A 68 8.63 -3.87 -17.26
C HIS A 68 9.23 -2.62 -16.63
N TRP A 69 9.99 -2.80 -15.55
CA TRP A 69 10.70 -1.69 -14.89
C TRP A 69 11.62 -0.90 -15.83
N SER A 70 12.26 -1.58 -16.78
CA SER A 70 13.12 -0.94 -17.79
C SER A 70 12.37 -0.01 -18.74
N ASP A 71 11.06 -0.23 -18.87
CA ASP A 71 10.21 0.45 -19.85
C ASP A 71 9.36 1.53 -19.18
N LEU A 72 9.46 1.69 -17.84
CA LEU A 72 8.76 2.73 -17.11
C LEU A 72 9.37 4.10 -17.45
N ASP A 73 8.53 5.01 -17.93
CA ASP A 73 8.89 6.40 -18.19
C ASP A 73 7.91 7.37 -17.53
N ALA A 74 8.18 8.68 -17.69
CA ALA A 74 7.35 9.73 -17.13
C ALA A 74 5.93 9.79 -17.72
N THR A 75 5.76 9.38 -18.98
CA THR A 75 4.45 9.36 -19.65
C THR A 75 3.57 8.30 -19.01
N ILE A 76 4.10 7.09 -18.88
CA ILE A 76 3.43 5.95 -18.26
C ILE A 76 3.09 6.25 -16.80
N LEU A 77 3.99 6.91 -16.07
CA LEU A 77 3.72 7.31 -14.69
C LEU A 77 2.61 8.38 -14.62
N SER A 78 2.56 9.31 -15.57
CA SER A 78 1.49 10.31 -15.65
C SER A 78 0.13 9.66 -15.86
N GLU A 79 0.03 8.65 -16.72
CA GLU A 79 -1.21 7.89 -16.92
C GLU A 79 -1.70 7.23 -15.62
N ALA A 80 -0.76 6.75 -14.78
CA ALA A 80 -1.12 6.20 -13.48
C ALA A 80 -1.67 7.25 -12.52
N PHE A 81 -1.14 8.47 -12.56
CA PHE A 81 -1.69 9.60 -11.80
C PHE A 81 -3.08 9.99 -12.28
N ASP A 82 -3.32 10.01 -13.59
CA ASP A 82 -4.66 10.33 -14.13
C ASP A 82 -5.71 9.32 -13.66
N VAL A 83 -5.36 8.02 -13.64
CA VAL A 83 -6.22 6.98 -13.06
C VAL A 83 -6.45 7.21 -11.57
N PHE A 84 -5.41 7.56 -10.82
CA PHE A 84 -5.51 7.83 -9.39
C PHE A 84 -6.44 9.02 -9.10
N PHE A 85 -6.25 10.16 -9.78
CA PHE A 85 -7.06 11.36 -9.59
C PHE A 85 -8.51 11.19 -10.05
N GLY A 86 -8.78 10.25 -10.95
CA GLY A 86 -10.14 9.92 -11.38
C GLY A 86 -10.95 9.08 -10.39
N ARG A 87 -10.34 8.62 -9.29
CA ARG A 87 -11.00 7.75 -8.30
C ARG A 87 -11.46 8.52 -7.08
N GLU A 88 -12.61 8.11 -6.56
CA GLU A 88 -13.16 8.61 -5.30
C GLU A 88 -12.82 7.64 -4.17
N ARG A 89 -11.94 8.07 -3.26
CA ARG A 89 -11.50 7.27 -2.11
C ARG A 89 -12.46 7.48 -0.94
N ARG A 90 -13.10 6.39 -0.52
CA ARG A 90 -14.17 6.42 0.49
C ARG A 90 -13.71 6.04 1.89
N PHE A 91 -12.50 5.49 2.05
CA PHE A 91 -11.90 5.13 3.35
C PHE A 91 -12.84 4.35 4.28
N GLY A 92 -13.57 3.37 3.73
CA GLY A 92 -14.55 2.58 4.50
C GLY A 92 -15.91 3.25 4.71
N GLY A 93 -16.14 4.43 4.13
CA GLY A 93 -17.44 5.08 4.06
C GLY A 93 -18.42 4.28 3.19
N VAL A 94 -19.63 4.11 3.70
CA VAL A 94 -20.79 3.62 2.95
C VAL A 94 -21.54 4.85 2.46
N ASP A 95 -21.78 4.94 1.15
CA ASP A 95 -22.64 5.99 0.60
C ASP A 95 -24.04 5.87 1.24
N GLU A 96 -24.66 7.00 1.59
CA GLU A 96 -26.08 7.04 2.01
C GLU A 96 -27.04 6.75 0.85
#